data_AF-A0A0B6XYK7-F1
#
_entry.id   AF-A0A0B6XYK7-F1
#
_cell.length_a   1.000
_cell.length_b   1.000
_cell.length_c   1.000
_cell.angle_alpha   90.00
_cell.angle_beta   90.00
_cell.angle_gamma   90.00
#
_symmetry.space_group_name_H-M   'P 1'
#
loop_
_entity.id
_entity.type
_entity.pdbx_description
1 polymer ?
#
loop_
_entity_poly.entity_id
_entity_poly.type
_entity_poly.pdbx_seq_one_letter_code
_entity_poly.pdbx_strand_id
1 'polypeptide(L)'
;LCDMEQKDTRIDELIRQNEELKRQCTAQNKLLEKHKENLQKCLEVNKSLLIEKSTLEKKTTRQKCMENRLRLGQFVTQRQGAQFVENWVDGWAFQDLMKQQERITA
;
A
#
# COMPACT_ATOMS: atom_id res chain seq x y z
N LEU A 1 20.51 55.31 43.72
CA LEU A 1 20.83 55.49 42.29
C LEU A 1 21.27 54.15 41.68
N CYS A 2 22.31 53.49 42.21
CA CYS A 2 22.80 52.20 41.69
C CYS A 2 21.79 51.02 41.66
N ASP A 3 20.90 50.89 42.65
CA ASP A 3 19.94 49.77 42.71
C ASP A 3 18.80 49.88 41.66
N MET A 4 18.48 51.11 41.23
CA MET A 4 17.50 51.34 40.17
C MET A 4 18.11 51.05 38.79
N GLU A 5 19.35 51.49 38.55
CA GLU A 5 20.08 51.20 37.31
C GLU A 5 20.31 49.70 37.10
N GLN A 6 20.57 48.94 38.17
CA GLN A 6 20.68 47.48 38.10
C GLN A 6 19.36 46.81 37.71
N LYS A 7 18.23 47.31 38.22
CA LYS A 7 16.90 46.80 37.86
C LYS A 7 16.55 47.13 36.41
N ASP A 8 16.85 48.35 35.95
CA ASP A 8 16.62 48.75 34.55
C ASP A 8 17.46 47.90 33.59
N THR A 9 18.75 47.69 33.89
CA THR A 9 19.62 46.79 33.11
C THR A 9 19.06 45.37 33.05
N ARG A 10 18.54 44.87 34.18
CA ARG A 10 17.93 43.54 34.24
C ARG A 10 16.64 43.44 33.44
N ILE A 11 15.82 44.50 33.44
CA ILE A 11 14.60 44.57 32.63
C ILE A 11 14.96 44.52 31.15
N ASP A 12 15.96 45.27 30.69
CA ASP A 12 16.40 45.28 29.30
C ASP A 12 16.94 43.92 28.84
N GLU A 13 17.72 43.24 29.68
CA GLU A 13 18.17 41.86 29.43
C GLU A 13 17.00 40.90 29.27
N LEU A 14 16.03 40.96 30.18
CA LEU A 14 14.86 40.08 30.16
C LEU A 14 13.98 40.34 28.93
N ILE A 15 13.84 41.60 28.51
CA ILE A 15 13.13 41.97 27.27
C ILE A 15 13.83 41.35 26.07
N ARG A 16 15.16 41.52 25.97
CA ARG A 16 15.95 40.96 24.86
C ARG A 16 15.86 39.43 24.81
N GLN A 17 15.92 38.75 25.96
CA GLN A 17 15.74 37.30 26.04
C GLN A 17 14.32 36.88 25.63
N ASN A 18 13.30 37.63 26.03
CA ASN A 18 11.91 37.34 25.66
C ASN A 18 11.67 37.48 24.15
N GLU A 19 12.23 38.51 23.52
CA GLU A 19 12.18 38.69 22.07
C GLU A 19 12.88 37.55 21.32
N GLU A 20 14.05 37.11 21.80
CA GLU A 20 14.77 35.99 21.21
C GLU A 20 13.98 34.68 21.34
N LEU A 21 13.42 34.40 22.52
CA LEU A 21 12.56 33.23 22.73
C LEU A 21 11.33 33.26 21.83
N LYS A 22 10.69 34.41 21.62
CA LYS A 22 9.57 34.57 20.68
C LYS A 22 9.99 34.25 19.24
N ARG A 23 11.17 34.70 18.81
CA ARG A 23 11.72 34.39 17.48
C ARG A 23 11.97 32.89 17.34
N GLN A 24 12.57 32.25 18.34
CA GLN A 24 12.82 30.80 18.35
C GLN A 24 11.52 30.00 18.29
N CYS A 25 10.52 30.33 19.11
CA CYS A 25 9.20 29.70 19.06
C CYS A 25 8.55 29.83 17.68
N THR A 26 8.64 31.00 17.06
CA THR A 26 8.10 31.22 15.71
C THR A 26 8.81 30.37 14.67
N ALA A 27 10.15 30.29 14.74
CA ALA A 27 10.94 29.47 13.83
C ALA A 27 10.64 27.97 13.99
N GLN A 28 10.55 27.48 15.23
CA GLN A 28 10.20 26.09 15.52
C GLN A 28 8.79 25.74 15.05
N ASN A 29 7.81 26.63 15.25
CA ASN A 29 6.45 26.41 14.75
C ASN A 29 6.42 26.29 13.22
N LYS A 30 7.14 27.16 12.49
CA LYS A 30 7.24 27.05 11.03
C LYS A 30 7.87 25.73 10.58
N LEU A 31 8.91 25.29 11.27
CA LEU A 31 9.56 24.01 10.99
C LEU A 31 8.64 22.83 11.27
N LEU A 32 7.89 22.87 12.37
CA LEU A 32 6.92 21.85 12.74
C LEU A 32 5.82 21.71 11.68
N GLU A 33 5.26 22.82 11.20
CA GLU A 33 4.24 22.78 10.15
C GLU A 33 4.79 22.20 8.84
N LYS A 34 6.03 22.55 8.46
CA LYS A 34 6.70 21.94 7.30
C LYS A 34 6.90 20.43 7.46
N HIS A 35 7.26 19.96 8.66
CA HIS A 35 7.40 18.53 8.94
C HIS A 35 6.06 17.80 8.89
N LYS A 36 4.99 18.39 9.41
CA LYS A 36 3.63 17.83 9.32
C LYS A 36 3.18 17.70 7.86
N GLU A 37 3.40 18.72 7.04
CA GLU A 37 3.06 18.70 5.62
C GLU A 37 3.84 17.60 4.88
N ASN A 38 5.14 17.49 5.13
CA ASN A 38 5.98 16.47 4.52
C ASN A 38 5.54 15.06 4.93
N LEU A 39 5.26 14.86 6.22
CA LEU A 39 4.78 13.58 6.73
C LEU A 39 3.46 13.18 6.05
N GLN A 40 2.54 14.13 5.92
CA GLN A 40 1.25 13.90 5.25
C GLN A 40 1.44 13.43 3.81
N LYS A 41 2.32 14.10 3.04
CA LYS A 41 2.66 13.68 1.66
C LYS A 41 3.26 12.28 1.62
N CYS A 42 4.18 11.97 2.53
CA CYS A 42 4.79 10.64 2.61
C CYS A 42 3.75 9.55 2.91
N LEU A 43 2.79 9.82 3.81
CA LEU A 43 1.72 8.89 4.14
C LEU A 43 0.80 8.62 2.93
N GLU A 44 0.45 9.67 2.18
CA GLU A 44 -0.38 9.56 0.99
C GLU A 44 0.29 8.73 -0.12
N VAL A 45 1.57 8.98 -0.38
CA VAL A 45 2.34 8.20 -1.35
C VAL A 45 2.44 6.75 -0.90
N ASN A 46 2.77 6.49 0.36
CA ASN A 46 2.88 5.13 0.89
C ASN A 46 1.55 4.37 0.76
N LYS A 47 0.44 5.00 1.15
CA LYS A 47 -0.90 4.42 1.00
C LYS A 47 -1.20 4.08 -0.47
N SER A 48 -0.87 4.97 -1.39
CA SER A 48 -1.09 4.75 -2.83
C SER A 48 -0.29 3.55 -3.35
N LEU A 49 1.00 3.47 -2.99
CA LEU A 49 1.88 2.35 -3.36
C LEU A 49 1.39 1.01 -2.79
N LEU A 50 0.90 0.99 -1.56
CA LEU A 50 0.34 -0.22 -0.95
C LEU A 50 -0.93 -0.70 -1.68
N ILE A 51 -1.80 0.22 -2.07
CA ILE A 51 -3.01 -0.10 -2.85
C ILE A 51 -2.62 -0.65 -4.22
N GLU A 52 -1.67 0.00 -4.90
CA GLU A 52 -1.18 -0.43 -6.21
C GLU A 52 -0.58 -1.83 -6.15
N LYS A 53 0.32 -2.07 -5.19
CA LYS A 53 0.92 -3.39 -4.95
C LYS A 53 -0.14 -4.47 -4.71
N SER A 54 -1.09 -4.23 -3.81
CA SER A 54 -2.17 -5.18 -3.53
C SER A 54 -3.03 -5.47 -4.75
N THR A 55 -3.32 -4.43 -5.55
CA THR A 55 -4.10 -4.55 -6.78
C THR A 55 -3.35 -5.39 -7.81
N LEU A 56 -2.05 -5.16 -7.98
CA LEU A 56 -1.21 -5.91 -8.90
C LEU A 56 -1.13 -7.38 -8.50
N GLU A 57 -0.87 -7.69 -7.22
CA GLU A 57 -0.79 -9.06 -6.71
C GLU A 57 -2.10 -9.83 -6.94
N LYS A 58 -3.25 -9.19 -6.68
CA LYS A 58 -4.57 -9.79 -6.96
C LYS A 58 -4.78 -10.06 -8.44
N LYS A 59 -4.41 -9.12 -9.32
CA LYS A 59 -4.52 -9.29 -10.78
C LYS A 59 -3.65 -10.44 -11.27
N THR A 60 -2.38 -10.47 -10.87
CA THR A 60 -1.43 -11.52 -11.24
C THR A 60 -1.89 -12.89 -10.77
N THR A 61 -2.37 -12.99 -9.52
CA THR A 61 -2.89 -14.25 -8.98
C THR A 61 -4.10 -14.73 -9.76
N ARG A 62 -5.08 -13.84 -10.01
CA ARG A 62 -6.27 -14.17 -10.81
C ARG A 62 -5.89 -14.61 -12.22
N GLN A 63 -4.95 -13.93 -12.87
CA GLN A 63 -4.48 -14.28 -14.21
C GLN A 63 -3.85 -15.67 -14.22
N LYS A 64 -2.95 -15.96 -13.27
CA LYS A 64 -2.30 -17.27 -13.12
C LYS A 64 -3.32 -18.38 -12.85
N CYS A 65 -4.29 -18.15 -11.97
CA CYS A 65 -5.37 -19.11 -11.70
C CYS A 65 -6.21 -19.37 -12.97
N MET A 66 -6.57 -18.32 -13.71
CA MET A 66 -7.33 -18.44 -14.95
C MET A 66 -6.55 -19.21 -16.04
N GLU A 67 -5.27 -18.90 -16.20
CA GLU A 67 -4.38 -19.59 -17.14
C GLU A 67 -4.27 -21.07 -16.78
N ASN A 68 -3.98 -21.40 -15.52
CA ASN A 68 -3.91 -22.78 -15.04
C ASN A 68 -5.24 -23.51 -15.26
N ARG A 69 -6.37 -22.84 -15.03
CA ARG A 69 -7.70 -23.41 -15.25
C ARG A 69 -7.94 -23.77 -16.71
N LEU A 70 -7.56 -22.90 -17.65
CA LEU A 70 -7.71 -23.16 -19.08
C LEU A 70 -6.72 -24.23 -19.58
N ARG A 71 -5.52 -24.26 -19.02
CA ARG A 71 -4.46 -25.19 -19.38
C ARG A 71 -4.69 -26.60 -18.85
N LEU A 72 -4.94 -26.72 -17.55
CA LEU A 72 -5.05 -27.99 -16.85
C LEU A 72 -6.49 -28.51 -16.84
N GLY A 73 -7.46 -27.63 -16.62
CA GLY A 73 -8.86 -28.00 -16.43
C GLY A 73 -9.40 -27.56 -15.07
N GLN A 74 -10.62 -28.01 -14.76
CA GLN A 74 -11.30 -27.73 -13.50
C GLN A 74 -12.40 -28.75 -13.21
N PHE A 75 -12.76 -28.90 -11.94
CA PHE A 75 -14.04 -29.50 -11.57
C PHE A 75 -15.18 -28.52 -11.83
N VAL A 76 -16.21 -28.98 -12.51
CA VAL A 76 -17.45 -28.24 -12.77
C VAL A 76 -18.59 -29.02 -12.15
N THR A 77 -19.34 -28.38 -11.26
CA THR A 77 -20.57 -28.94 -10.72
C THR A 77 -21.64 -28.94 -11.80
N GLN A 78 -22.20 -30.11 -12.10
CA GLN A 78 -23.27 -30.31 -13.06
C GLN A 78 -24.47 -30.97 -12.38
N ARG A 79 -25.67 -30.61 -12.80
CA ARG A 79 -26.89 -31.26 -12.32
C ARG A 79 -27.17 -32.51 -13.15
N GLN A 80 -27.26 -33.65 -12.49
CA GLN A 80 -27.65 -34.92 -13.10
C GLN A 80 -28.90 -35.44 -12.38
N GLY A 81 -30.05 -35.30 -13.04
CA GLY A 81 -31.35 -35.65 -12.45
C GLY A 81 -31.64 -34.81 -11.19
N ALA A 82 -31.83 -35.47 -10.05
CA ALA A 82 -32.11 -34.83 -8.77
C ALA A 82 -30.85 -34.43 -7.96
N GLN A 83 -29.64 -34.76 -8.44
CA GLN A 83 -28.39 -34.57 -7.71
C GLN A 83 -27.43 -33.61 -8.43
N PHE A 84 -26.49 -33.05 -7.68
CA PHE A 84 -25.35 -32.30 -8.22
C PHE A 84 -24.10 -33.17 -8.12
N VAL A 85 -23.36 -33.28 -9.22
CA VAL A 85 -22.15 -34.08 -9.34
C VAL A 85 -21.01 -33.18 -9.82
N GLU A 86 -19.82 -33.36 -9.27
CA GLU A 86 -18.62 -32.66 -9.73
C GLU A 86 -17.92 -33.48 -10.81
N ASN A 87 -17.80 -32.91 -12.00
CA ASN A 87 -17.13 -33.54 -13.13
C ASN A 87 -15.86 -32.78 -13.46
N TRP A 88 -14.75 -33.50 -13.65
CA TRP A 88 -13.54 -32.91 -14.17
C TRP A 88 -13.72 -32.56 -15.66
N VAL A 89 -13.33 -31.35 -16.03
CA VAL A 89 -13.31 -30.85 -17.40
C VAL A 89 -11.88 -30.49 -17.75
N ASP A 90 -11.29 -31.23 -18.68
CA ASP A 90 -9.91 -31.05 -19.11
C ASP A 90 -9.66 -29.70 -19.79
N GLY A 91 -8.50 -29.13 -19.48
CA GLY A 91 -7.93 -28.01 -20.22
C GLY A 91 -7.22 -28.46 -21.49
N TRP A 92 -6.75 -27.48 -22.28
CA TRP A 92 -6.14 -27.75 -23.59
C TRP A 92 -4.90 -28.67 -23.50
N ALA A 93 -4.12 -28.61 -22.41
CA ALA A 93 -2.90 -29.41 -22.31
C ALA A 93 -3.20 -30.91 -22.24
N PHE A 94 -4.24 -31.30 -21.50
CA PHE A 94 -4.66 -32.70 -21.43
C PHE A 94 -5.37 -33.14 -22.71
N GLN A 95 -6.20 -32.28 -23.31
CA GLN A 95 -6.83 -32.57 -24.60
C GLN A 95 -5.80 -32.84 -25.70
N ASP A 96 -4.73 -32.05 -25.76
CA ASP A 96 -3.68 -32.23 -26.75
C ASP A 96 -2.86 -33.49 -26.51
N LEU A 97 -2.58 -33.84 -25.24
CA LEU A 97 -1.96 -35.11 -24.88
C LEU A 97 -2.82 -36.31 -25.30
N MET A 98 -4.13 -36.27 -25.07
CA MET A 98 -5.03 -37.33 -25.53
C MET A 98 -5.03 -37.49 -27.04
N LYS A 99 -5.11 -36.39 -27.79
CA LYS A 99 -5.02 -36.42 -29.26
C LYS A 99 -3.71 -37.01 -29.76
N GLN A 100 -2.59 -36.73 -29.06
CA GLN A 100 -1.30 -37.33 -29.40
C GLN A 100 -1.28 -38.83 -29.13
N GLN A 101 -1.83 -39.26 -28.00
CA GLN A 101 -1.93 -40.68 -27.65
C GLN A 101 -2.79 -41.45 -28.66
N GLU A 102 -3.94 -40.89 -29.06
CA GLU A 102 -4.82 -41.48 -30.08
C GLU A 102 -4.08 -41.69 -31.41
N ARG A 103 -3.25 -40.74 -31.85
CA ARG A 103 -2.45 -40.88 -33.08
C ARG A 103 -1.39 -41.98 -33.02
N ILE A 104 -0.89 -42.31 -31.83
CA ILE A 104 0.12 -43.36 -31.62
C ILE A 104 -0.56 -44.74 -31.52
N THR A 105 -1.79 -44.76 -31.01
CA THR A 105 -2.53 -46.00 -30.72
C THR A 105 -3.43 -46.44 -31.88
N ALA A 106 -3.67 -45.56 -32.86
CA ALA A 106 -4.34 -45.84 -34.13
C ALA A 106 -3.37 -46.33 -35.20
#